data_AF-A0A520Y0F5-F1
#
_entry.id   AF-A0A520Y0F5-F1
#
_cell.length_a   1.000
_cell.length_b   1.000
_cell.length_c   1.000
_cell.angle_alpha   90.00
_cell.angle_beta   90.00
_cell.angle_gamma   90.00
#
_symmetry.space_group_name_H-M   'P 1'
#
loop_
_entity.id
_entity.type
_entity.pdbx_description
1 polymer ?
#
loop_
_entity_poly.entity_id
_entity_poly.type
_entity_poly.pdbx_seq_one_letter_code
_entity_poly.pdbx_strand_id
1 'polypeptide(L)'
;TVNGIPAAYSTARVNTQNGAVDLSVFAYEFSNDRAYHFATITRAGQGLQPFSSMIGSLQRLSAQQAAAVRPRVIDIYTVRSGDTIQSLARRMAYDNYQVERFASLNGLATNQQLRAGQKVKLIVYGRR
;
A
#
# COMPACT_ATOMS: atom_id res chain seq x y z
N THR A 1 -15.48 -11.87 -16.10
CA THR A 1 -14.02 -11.84 -15.84
C THR A 1 -13.60 -10.41 -15.59
N VAL A 2 -12.46 -10.17 -14.94
CA VAL A 2 -11.82 -8.84 -14.80
C VAL A 2 -10.38 -8.97 -15.29
N ASN A 3 -9.99 -8.20 -16.30
CA ASN A 3 -8.63 -8.25 -16.89
C ASN A 3 -8.14 -9.68 -17.19
N GLY A 4 -9.03 -10.52 -17.74
CA GLY A 4 -8.74 -11.92 -18.07
C GLY A 4 -8.81 -12.90 -16.88
N ILE A 5 -9.14 -12.43 -15.67
CA ILE A 5 -9.27 -13.27 -14.48
C ILE A 5 -10.74 -13.67 -14.27
N PRO A 6 -11.09 -14.97 -14.16
CA PRO A 6 -12.41 -15.39 -13.72
C PRO A 6 -12.76 -14.75 -12.38
N ALA A 7 -13.96 -14.21 -12.29
CA ALA A 7 -14.38 -13.47 -11.11
C ALA A 7 -15.87 -13.67 -10.88
N ALA A 8 -16.24 -13.70 -9.60
CA ALA A 8 -17.60 -13.82 -9.13
C ALA A 8 -17.80 -12.91 -7.92
N TYR A 9 -19.04 -12.49 -7.67
CA TYR A 9 -19.34 -11.68 -6.51
C TYR A 9 -20.72 -11.98 -5.95
N SER A 10 -20.90 -11.60 -4.70
CA SER A 10 -22.21 -11.58 -4.04
C SER A 10 -22.34 -10.33 -3.20
N THR A 11 -23.57 -9.85 -3.07
CA THR A 11 -23.95 -8.70 -2.25
C THR A 11 -25.10 -9.10 -1.35
N ALA A 12 -25.00 -8.77 -0.07
CA ALA A 12 -26.04 -8.95 0.94
C ALA A 12 -26.39 -7.61 1.59
N ARG A 13 -27.69 -7.39 1.83
CA ARG A 13 -28.18 -6.27 2.62
C ARG A 13 -28.07 -6.63 4.11
N VAL A 14 -27.37 -5.80 4.88
CA VAL A 14 -27.20 -5.98 6.33
C VAL A 14 -27.79 -4.78 7.06
N ASN A 15 -28.62 -5.01 8.07
CA ASN A 15 -29.13 -3.95 8.94
C ASN A 15 -28.13 -3.69 10.06
N THR A 16 -27.74 -2.43 10.24
CA THR A 16 -26.87 -1.98 11.35
C THR A 16 -27.63 -0.98 12.23
N GLN A 17 -27.07 -0.62 13.39
CA GLN A 17 -27.65 0.42 14.26
C GLN A 17 -27.78 1.78 13.55
N ASN A 18 -26.92 2.05 12.55
CA ASN A 18 -26.89 3.30 11.79
C ASN A 18 -27.62 3.20 10.44
N GLY A 19 -28.50 2.22 10.27
CA GLY A 19 -29.23 1.94 9.04
C GLY A 19 -28.65 0.79 8.23
N ALA A 20 -29.29 0.51 7.10
CA ALA A 20 -28.93 -0.64 6.27
C ALA A 20 -27.75 -0.34 5.34
N VAL A 21 -26.90 -1.34 5.13
CA VAL A 21 -25.70 -1.29 4.28
C VAL A 21 -25.69 -2.48 3.32
N ASP A 22 -24.99 -2.33 2.19
CA ASP A 22 -24.69 -3.44 1.30
C ASP A 22 -23.27 -3.96 1.62
N LEU A 23 -23.17 -5.20 2.08
CA LEU A 23 -21.90 -5.93 2.21
C LEU A 23 -21.69 -6.73 0.92
N SER A 24 -20.56 -6.53 0.26
CA SER A 24 -20.24 -7.28 -0.96
C SER A 24 -18.88 -7.94 -0.88
N VAL A 25 -18.79 -9.16 -1.38
CA VAL A 25 -17.52 -9.90 -1.57
C VAL A 25 -17.35 -10.11 -3.06
N PHE A 26 -16.24 -9.60 -3.62
CA PHE A 26 -15.86 -9.78 -5.01
C PHE A 26 -14.57 -10.60 -5.07
N ALA A 27 -14.62 -11.79 -5.66
CA ALA A 27 -13.52 -12.75 -5.68
C ALA A 27 -12.96 -12.94 -7.09
N TYR A 28 -11.66 -13.18 -7.17
CA TYR A 28 -10.87 -13.38 -8.39
C TYR A 28 -10.13 -14.71 -8.29
N GLU A 29 -10.34 -15.59 -9.26
CA GLU A 29 -9.69 -16.90 -9.31
C GLU A 29 -8.31 -16.79 -9.96
N PHE A 30 -7.26 -16.81 -9.14
CA PHE A 30 -5.87 -16.70 -9.62
C PHE A 30 -5.25 -18.05 -9.98
N SER A 31 -5.73 -19.15 -9.42
CA SER A 31 -5.47 -20.52 -9.85
C SER A 31 -6.55 -21.42 -9.25
N ASN A 32 -6.59 -22.70 -9.64
CA ASN A 32 -7.57 -23.68 -9.15
C ASN A 32 -7.59 -23.83 -7.62
N ASP A 33 -6.52 -23.41 -6.93
CA ASP A 33 -6.31 -23.50 -5.49
C ASP A 33 -6.16 -22.12 -4.81
N ARG A 34 -6.32 -21.01 -5.52
CA ARG A 34 -6.05 -19.67 -4.99
C ARG A 34 -6.96 -18.60 -5.56
N ALA A 35 -7.64 -17.91 -4.66
CA ALA A 35 -8.43 -16.74 -4.95
C ALA A 35 -8.00 -15.55 -4.09
N TYR A 36 -8.15 -14.36 -4.67
CA TYR A 36 -8.06 -13.08 -3.93
C TYR A 36 -9.44 -12.43 -3.92
N HIS A 37 -9.73 -11.58 -2.93
CA HIS A 37 -11.01 -10.91 -2.87
C HIS A 37 -10.91 -9.49 -2.32
N PHE A 38 -11.91 -8.67 -2.69
CA PHE A 38 -12.26 -7.46 -1.96
C PHE A 38 -13.54 -7.70 -1.17
N ALA A 39 -13.58 -7.19 0.05
CA ALA A 39 -14.80 -7.07 0.86
C ALA A 39 -15.11 -5.58 1.03
N THR A 40 -16.30 -5.15 0.65
CA THR A 40 -16.70 -3.74 0.67
C THR A 40 -18.01 -3.56 1.40
N ILE A 41 -18.14 -2.45 2.13
CA ILE A 41 -19.39 -2.02 2.74
C ILE A 41 -19.77 -0.67 2.13
N THR A 42 -20.98 -0.57 1.58
CA THR A 42 -21.51 0.67 1.00
C THR A 42 -22.90 0.97 1.58
N ARG A 43 -23.42 2.17 1.33
CA ARG A 43 -24.80 2.50 1.70
C ARG A 43 -25.76 1.55 0.98
N ALA A 44 -26.84 1.18 1.65
CA ALA A 44 -27.89 0.35 1.04
C ALA A 44 -28.34 0.90 -0.33
N GLY A 45 -28.34 0.02 -1.33
CA GLY A 45 -28.73 0.30 -2.71
C GLY A 45 -27.56 0.68 -3.62
N GLN A 46 -26.37 0.90 -3.08
CA GLN A 46 -25.18 1.24 -3.87
C GLN A 46 -24.43 -0.01 -4.36
N GLY A 47 -24.56 -1.14 -3.68
CA GLY A 47 -23.83 -2.37 -3.99
C GLY A 47 -22.33 -2.12 -4.16
N LEU A 48 -21.78 -2.52 -5.30
CA LEU A 48 -20.36 -2.39 -5.65
C LEU A 48 -20.02 -1.11 -6.42
N GLN A 49 -21.01 -0.33 -6.86
CA GLN A 49 -20.82 0.76 -7.81
C GLN A 49 -19.72 1.77 -7.39
N PRO A 50 -19.66 2.22 -6.12
CA PRO A 50 -18.63 3.17 -5.66
C PRO A 50 -17.20 2.63 -5.79
N PHE A 51 -17.02 1.31 -5.87
CA PHE A 51 -15.74 0.64 -5.94
C PHE A 51 -15.48 -0.01 -7.30
N SER A 52 -16.30 0.26 -8.31
CA SER A 52 -16.16 -0.31 -9.66
C SER A 52 -14.75 -0.16 -10.25
N SER A 53 -14.15 1.03 -10.12
CA SER A 53 -12.77 1.29 -10.58
C SER A 53 -11.73 0.48 -9.80
N MET A 54 -11.90 0.32 -8.49
CA MET A 54 -11.01 -0.50 -7.66
C MET A 54 -11.10 -1.96 -8.11
N ILE A 55 -12.32 -2.48 -8.23
CA ILE A 55 -12.60 -3.87 -8.62
C ILE A 55 -12.06 -4.15 -10.02
N GLY A 56 -12.24 -3.22 -10.96
CA GLY A 56 -11.76 -3.33 -12.33
C GLY A 56 -10.24 -3.17 -12.49
N SER A 57 -9.52 -2.71 -11.46
CA SER A 57 -8.08 -2.45 -11.55
C SER A 57 -7.19 -3.65 -11.28
N LEU A 58 -7.73 -4.74 -10.71
CA LEU A 58 -6.94 -5.92 -10.39
C LEU A 58 -6.51 -6.65 -11.67
N GLN A 59 -5.22 -6.87 -11.83
CA GLN A 59 -4.63 -7.57 -12.96
C GLN A 59 -3.44 -8.41 -12.51
N ARG A 60 -3.10 -9.44 -13.29
CA ARG A 60 -1.85 -10.18 -13.10
C ARG A 60 -0.70 -9.37 -13.66
N LEU A 61 0.40 -9.30 -12.92
CA LEU A 61 1.65 -8.79 -13.47
C LEU A 61 2.21 -9.81 -14.47
N SER A 62 2.65 -9.34 -15.64
CA SER A 62 3.47 -10.15 -16.53
C SER A 62 4.83 -10.44 -15.90
N ALA A 63 5.56 -11.44 -16.39
CA ALA A 63 6.91 -11.74 -15.91
C ALA A 63 7.85 -10.52 -16.04
N GLN A 64 7.73 -9.76 -17.13
CA GLN A 64 8.51 -8.53 -17.33
C GLN A 64 8.11 -7.43 -16.35
N GLN A 65 6.81 -7.22 -16.11
CA GLN A 65 6.32 -6.24 -15.13
C GLN A 65 6.76 -6.61 -13.72
N ALA A 66 6.61 -7.88 -13.33
CA ALA A 66 7.05 -8.40 -12.04
C ALA A 66 8.57 -8.24 -11.86
N ALA A 67 9.36 -8.55 -12.88
CA ALA A 67 10.80 -8.33 -12.85
C ALA A 67 11.15 -6.85 -12.72
N ALA A 68 10.39 -5.95 -13.35
CA ALA A 68 10.61 -4.51 -13.27
C ALA A 68 10.24 -3.90 -11.90
N VAL A 69 9.47 -4.60 -11.06
CA VAL A 69 9.16 -4.11 -9.71
C VAL A 69 10.45 -3.91 -8.92
N ARG A 70 10.66 -2.68 -8.47
CA ARG A 70 11.69 -2.33 -7.49
C ARG A 70 11.00 -2.13 -6.15
N PRO A 71 11.00 -3.13 -5.26
CA PRO A 71 10.31 -3.01 -3.99
C PRO A 71 10.94 -1.89 -3.18
N ARG A 72 10.13 -1.18 -2.41
CA ARG A 72 10.61 -0.26 -1.39
C ARG A 72 10.62 -1.01 -0.06
N VAL A 73 11.77 -1.04 0.60
CA VAL A 73 11.97 -1.76 1.86
C VAL A 73 12.44 -0.80 2.95
N ILE A 74 12.18 -1.17 4.20
CA ILE A 74 12.71 -0.42 5.35
C ILE A 74 14.13 -0.91 5.63
N ASP A 75 15.09 -0.01 5.57
CA ASP A 75 16.45 -0.20 6.06
C ASP A 75 16.62 0.50 7.41
N ILE A 76 17.27 -0.18 8.37
CA ILE A 76 17.56 0.40 9.68
C ILE A 76 19.01 0.89 9.67
N TYR A 77 19.17 2.20 9.55
CA TYR A 77 20.46 2.85 9.48
C TYR A 77 20.88 3.38 10.86
N THR A 78 22.15 3.18 11.20
CA THR A 78 22.76 3.78 12.40
C THR A 78 23.43 5.09 12.02
N VAL A 79 22.93 6.19 12.58
CA VAL A 79 23.40 7.56 12.34
C VAL A 79 24.88 7.67 12.69
N ARG A 80 25.67 8.25 11.78
CA ARG A 80 27.10 8.54 11.96
C ARG A 80 27.32 10.02 12.30
N SER A 81 28.52 10.33 12.78
CA SER A 81 28.90 11.73 12.97
C SER A 81 28.80 12.50 11.64
N GLY A 82 28.17 13.68 11.68
CA GLY A 82 27.93 14.51 10.50
C GLY A 82 26.67 14.18 9.69
N ASP A 83 25.96 13.08 9.99
CA ASP A 83 24.67 12.81 9.35
C ASP A 83 23.61 13.82 9.82
N THR A 84 22.87 14.36 8.87
CA THR A 84 21.70 15.23 9.08
C THR A 84 20.44 14.60 8.50
N ILE A 85 19.26 15.08 8.92
CA ILE A 85 17.98 14.69 8.30
C ILE A 85 18.04 14.88 6.79
N GLN A 86 18.56 16.01 6.30
CA GLN A 86 18.67 16.31 4.87
C GLN A 86 19.60 15.31 4.16
N SER A 87 20.71 14.93 4.77
CA SER A 87 21.65 13.97 4.18
C SER A 87 21.05 12.55 4.07
N LEU A 88 20.27 12.13 5.07
CA LEU A 88 19.67 10.79 5.12
C LEU A 88 18.37 10.73 4.31
N ALA A 89 17.56 11.79 4.34
CA ALA A 89 16.34 11.90 3.54
C ALA A 89 16.63 11.77 2.03
N ARG A 90 17.75 12.31 1.53
CA ARG A 90 18.17 12.13 0.13
C ARG A 90 18.38 10.67 -0.30
N ARG A 91 18.53 9.75 0.65
CA ARG A 91 18.65 8.30 0.39
C ARG A 91 17.28 7.62 0.29
N MET A 92 16.20 8.32 0.62
CA MET A 92 14.84 7.79 0.52
C MET A 92 14.45 7.56 -0.94
N ALA A 93 13.88 6.39 -1.24
CA ALA A 93 13.42 5.98 -2.56
C ALA A 93 12.11 6.70 -2.98
N TYR A 94 12.03 8.00 -2.79
CA TYR A 94 10.93 8.88 -3.20
C TYR A 94 11.47 10.07 -3.98
N ASP A 95 10.72 10.50 -4.99
CA ASP A 95 11.08 11.66 -5.80
C ASP A 95 10.58 12.98 -5.18
N ASN A 96 9.74 12.91 -4.15
CA ASN A 96 9.18 14.07 -3.46
C ASN A 96 9.03 13.86 -1.94
N TYR A 97 8.98 14.99 -1.20
CA TYR A 97 8.75 15.05 0.25
C TYR A 97 9.68 14.15 1.07
N GLN A 98 10.94 14.00 0.64
CA GLN A 98 11.87 13.05 1.26
C GLN A 98 12.14 13.37 2.74
N VAL A 99 12.26 14.66 3.08
CA VAL A 99 12.53 15.12 4.46
C VAL A 99 11.33 14.88 5.36
N GLU A 100 10.13 15.26 4.91
CA GLU A 100 8.88 15.11 5.63
C GLU A 100 8.55 13.64 5.86
N ARG A 101 8.76 12.80 4.82
CA ARG A 101 8.59 11.35 4.93
C ARG A 101 9.59 10.74 5.89
N PHE A 102 10.87 11.13 5.82
CA PHE A 102 11.88 10.65 6.75
C PHE A 102 11.54 11.02 8.20
N ALA A 103 11.18 12.28 8.43
CA ALA A 103 10.83 12.79 9.76
C ALA A 103 9.59 12.06 10.31
N SER A 104 8.53 11.95 9.51
CA SER A 104 7.29 11.25 9.90
C SER A 104 7.53 9.77 10.19
N LEU A 105 8.31 9.08 9.35
CA LEU A 105 8.63 7.65 9.53
C LEU A 105 9.40 7.39 10.84
N ASN A 106 10.18 8.36 11.27
CA ASN A 106 11.05 8.27 12.44
C ASN A 106 10.50 8.97 13.68
N GLY A 107 9.32 9.60 13.60
CA GLY A 107 8.74 10.38 14.71
C GLY A 107 9.60 11.57 15.12
N LEU A 108 10.22 12.25 14.15
CA LEU A 108 11.11 13.40 14.36
C LEU A 108 10.46 14.70 13.86
N ALA A 109 10.89 15.84 14.39
CA ALA A 109 10.68 17.12 13.72
C ALA A 109 11.62 17.26 12.50
N THR A 110 11.20 17.99 11.46
CA THR A 110 11.96 18.12 10.20
C THR A 110 13.31 18.84 10.36
N ASN A 111 13.48 19.62 11.44
CA ASN A 111 14.70 20.32 11.80
C ASN A 111 15.43 19.71 13.01
N GLN A 112 15.01 18.52 13.48
CA GLN A 112 15.62 17.88 14.63
C GLN A 112 17.05 17.43 14.34
N GLN A 113 17.96 17.67 15.28
CA GLN A 113 19.33 17.17 15.18
C GLN A 113 19.39 15.66 15.46
N LEU A 114 20.08 14.92 14.60
CA LEU A 114 20.32 13.49 14.78
C LEU A 114 21.52 13.28 15.71
N ARG A 115 21.48 12.20 16.50
CA ARG A 115 22.58 11.81 17.38
C ARG A 115 23.34 10.64 16.77
N ALA A 116 24.67 10.71 16.75
CA ALA A 116 25.49 9.58 16.34
C ALA A 116 25.15 8.33 17.20
N GLY A 117 25.02 7.16 16.56
CA GLY A 117 24.57 5.92 17.18
C GLY A 117 23.05 5.74 17.24
N GLN A 118 22.25 6.78 16.96
CA GLN A 118 20.80 6.67 16.85
C GLN A 118 20.42 5.76 15.67
N LYS A 119 19.42 4.89 15.84
CA LYS A 119 18.85 4.12 14.73
C LYS A 119 17.69 4.89 14.11
N VAL A 120 17.68 4.97 12.79
CA VAL A 120 16.62 5.57 11.99
C VAL A 120 16.23 4.64 10.85
N LYS A 121 14.97 4.74 10.42
CA LYS A 121 14.38 4.02 9.31
C LYS A 121 14.56 4.82 8.03
N LEU A 122 14.99 4.15 6.98
CA LEU A 122 15.01 4.64 5.61
C LEU A 122 14.13 3.76 4.73
N ILE A 123 13.40 4.37 3.81
CA ILE A 123 12.76 3.63 2.73
C ILE A 123 13.72 3.63 1.55
N VAL A 124 14.29 2.47 1.22
CA VAL A 124 15.24 2.30 0.12
C VAL A 124 14.69 1.32 -0.91
N TYR A 125 15.26 1.30 -2.11
CA TYR A 125 14.96 0.23 -3.05
C TYR A 125 15.58 -1.08 -2.53
N GLY A 126 14.78 -2.14 -2.45
CA GLY A 126 15.24 -3.48 -2.09
C GLY A 126 16.22 -4.02 -3.12
N ARG A 127 17.22 -4.77 -2.65
CA ARG A 127 18.11 -5.52 -3.53
C ARG A 127 17.32 -6.70 -4.12
N ARG A 128 17.55 -6.98 -5.41
CA ARG A 128 17.04 -8.18 -6.07
C ARG A 128 17.81 -9.40 -5.61
#